data_AF-A0A7Y7LSN6-F1
#
_entry.id   AF-A0A7Y7LSN6-F1
#
_cell.length_a   1.000
_cell.length_b   1.000
_cell.length_c   1.000
_cell.angle_alpha   90.00
_cell.angle_beta   90.00
_cell.angle_gamma   90.00
#
_symmetry.space_group_name_H-M   'P 1'
#
loop_
_entity.id
_entity.type
_entity.pdbx_description
1 polymer ?
#
loop_
_entity_poly.entity_id
_entity_poly.type
_entity_poly.pdbx_seq_one_letter_code
_entity_poly.pdbx_strand_id
1 'polypeptide(L)'
;MPLNLLLQLLHEKFPVTLTSDPDIRNASVLLATGLVEAEFHLDHFGYQQYESAVVFAITEEGHAEIASLKGDRSAASADEQDWPVMPLDYLRKIGNSVFPLRVDDPAGINSVAVLNAAGMVEATLPPTCRARQTQQKFRQAIVLRVTPLGRTALVGRRV
;
A
#
# COMPACT_ATOMS: atom_id res chain seq x y z
N MET A 1 -6.75 18.95 4.31
CA MET A 1 -6.28 18.33 5.57
C MET A 1 -4.77 18.36 5.54
N PRO A 2 -4.09 18.91 6.56
CA PRO A 2 -2.66 19.21 6.50
C PRO A 2 -1.80 17.95 6.34
N LEU A 3 -2.15 16.85 6.99
CA LEU A 3 -1.42 15.58 6.88
C LEU A 3 -1.51 14.91 5.49
N ASN A 4 -2.58 15.17 4.72
CA ASN A 4 -2.67 14.68 3.35
C ASN A 4 -1.65 15.39 2.46
N LEU A 5 -1.44 16.70 2.65
CA LEU A 5 -0.43 17.47 1.93
C LEU A 5 0.97 16.94 2.25
N LEU A 6 1.25 16.62 3.52
CA LEU A 6 2.52 16.01 3.94
C LEU A 6 2.81 14.68 3.21
N LEU A 7 1.78 13.81 3.07
CA LEU A 7 1.89 12.55 2.32
C LEU A 7 2.07 12.75 0.81
N GLN A 8 1.52 13.84 0.25
CA GLN A 8 1.72 14.19 -1.16
C GLN A 8 3.16 14.66 -1.39
N LEU A 9 3.68 15.54 -0.53
CA LEU A 9 5.04 16.08 -0.62
C LEU A 9 6.13 14.99 -0.59
N LEU A 10 5.86 13.84 0.06
CA LEU A 10 6.78 12.69 0.05
C LEU A 10 7.10 12.16 -1.36
N HIS A 11 6.16 12.29 -2.30
CA HIS A 11 6.30 11.78 -3.65
C HIS A 11 6.73 12.85 -4.65
N GLU A 12 6.83 14.10 -4.21
CA GLU A 12 7.23 15.23 -5.03
C GLU A 12 8.75 15.44 -5.01
N LYS A 13 9.24 16.16 -6.02
CA LYS A 13 10.64 16.60 -6.04
C LYS A 13 10.73 18.02 -5.51
N PHE A 14 11.58 18.23 -4.53
CA PHE A 14 11.82 19.55 -3.94
C PHE A 14 12.71 20.42 -4.84
N PRO A 15 12.51 21.77 -4.82
CA PRO A 15 11.47 22.51 -4.09
C PRO A 15 10.09 22.45 -4.77
N VAL A 16 9.01 22.47 -3.97
CA VAL A 16 7.62 22.42 -4.45
C VAL A 16 6.93 23.76 -4.20
N THR A 17 6.32 24.35 -5.23
CA THR A 17 5.56 25.60 -5.11
C THR A 17 4.06 25.30 -5.00
N LEU A 18 3.44 25.79 -3.93
CA LEU A 18 2.02 25.70 -3.67
C LEU A 18 1.38 27.05 -3.92
N THR A 19 0.43 27.10 -4.86
CA THR A 19 -0.32 28.31 -5.22
C THR A 19 -1.80 28.24 -4.84
N SER A 20 -2.26 27.05 -4.43
CA SER A 20 -3.64 26.86 -3.99
C SER A 20 -3.83 27.33 -2.55
N ASP A 21 -4.79 28.22 -2.33
CA ASP A 21 -5.29 28.66 -1.02
C ASP A 21 -5.36 27.56 0.08
N PRO A 22 -6.00 26.39 -0.16
CA PRO A 22 -6.05 25.33 0.85
C PRO A 22 -4.68 24.71 1.13
N ASP A 23 -3.81 24.59 0.13
CA ASP A 23 -2.48 23.99 0.28
C ASP A 23 -1.53 24.94 0.99
N ILE A 24 -1.62 26.23 0.73
CA ILE A 24 -0.88 27.27 1.43
C ILE A 24 -1.26 27.28 2.92
N ARG A 25 -2.57 27.22 3.25
CA ARG A 25 -3.02 27.09 4.65
C ARG A 25 -2.52 25.80 5.30
N ASN A 26 -2.60 24.67 4.60
CA ASN A 26 -2.12 23.40 5.10
C ASN A 26 -0.60 23.43 5.34
N ALA A 27 0.17 24.01 4.42
CA ALA A 27 1.62 24.17 4.54
C ALA A 27 1.99 25.07 5.73
N SER A 28 1.20 26.13 6.00
CA SER A 28 1.41 26.99 7.16
C SER A 28 1.26 26.21 8.47
N VAL A 29 0.26 25.33 8.56
CA VAL A 29 0.11 24.42 9.70
C VAL A 29 1.30 23.46 9.81
N LEU A 30 1.72 22.84 8.71
CA LEU A 30 2.86 21.91 8.70
C LEU A 30 4.16 22.59 9.13
N LEU A 31 4.40 23.83 8.69
CA LEU A 31 5.54 24.64 9.12
C LEU A 31 5.47 24.95 10.62
N ALA A 32 4.30 25.36 11.13
CA ALA A 32 4.11 25.68 12.54
C ALA A 32 4.32 24.46 13.46
N THR A 33 4.00 23.25 12.96
CA THR A 33 4.28 21.97 13.65
C THR A 33 5.71 21.48 13.46
N GLY A 34 6.53 22.16 12.65
CA GLY A 34 7.91 21.78 12.38
C GLY A 34 8.06 20.53 11.51
N LEU A 35 7.03 20.15 10.73
CA LEU A 35 7.04 18.95 9.88
C LEU A 35 7.64 19.20 8.49
N VAL A 36 7.69 20.46 8.06
CA VAL A 36 8.24 20.88 6.77
C VAL A 36 9.01 22.19 6.91
N GLU A 37 9.97 22.38 6.03
CA GLU A 37 10.65 23.66 5.83
C GLU A 37 10.03 24.37 4.63
N ALA A 38 9.42 25.55 4.86
CA ALA A 38 8.71 26.29 3.82
C ALA A 38 8.87 27.80 3.97
N GLU A 39 8.84 28.51 2.84
CA GLU A 39 8.85 29.97 2.74
C GLU A 39 7.56 30.47 2.10
N PHE A 40 6.98 31.54 2.65
CA PHE A 40 5.69 32.07 2.23
C PHE A 40 5.86 33.45 1.59
N HIS A 41 5.27 33.61 0.41
CA HIS A 41 5.23 34.88 -0.30
C HIS A 41 3.86 35.53 -0.15
N LEU A 42 3.84 36.82 0.20
CA LEU A 42 2.63 37.61 0.40
C LEU A 42 2.35 38.45 -0.85
N ASP A 43 1.07 38.49 -1.25
CA ASP A 43 0.65 39.45 -2.28
C ASP A 43 0.60 40.87 -1.67
N HIS A 44 1.17 41.83 -2.38
CA HIS A 44 1.28 43.22 -1.94
C HIS A 44 0.01 44.03 -2.22
N PHE A 45 -1.00 43.46 -2.92
CA PHE A 45 -2.17 44.19 -3.40
C PHE A 45 -3.50 43.92 -2.66
N GLY A 46 -3.51 43.14 -1.59
CA GLY A 46 -4.73 42.86 -0.83
C GLY A 46 -4.47 42.39 0.60
N TYR A 47 -5.41 42.68 1.50
CA TYR A 47 -5.31 42.41 2.94
C TYR A 47 -4.93 40.93 3.25
N GLN A 48 -3.66 40.70 3.61
CA GLN A 48 -3.11 39.54 4.33
C GLN A 48 -3.37 38.14 3.74
N GLN A 49 -3.27 37.96 2.42
CA GLN A 49 -3.30 36.63 1.81
C GLN A 49 -1.90 36.22 1.31
N TYR A 50 -1.51 34.99 1.64
CA TYR A 50 -0.32 34.36 1.09
C TYR A 50 -0.61 33.96 -0.37
N GLU A 51 0.23 34.41 -1.30
CA GLU A 51 0.12 34.13 -2.74
C GLU A 51 0.68 32.75 -3.08
N SER A 52 1.79 32.39 -2.43
CA SER A 52 2.42 31.10 -2.61
C SER A 52 3.22 30.66 -1.40
N ALA A 53 3.39 29.35 -1.27
CA ALA A 53 4.30 28.72 -0.31
C ALA A 53 5.27 27.81 -1.07
N VAL A 54 6.56 27.97 -0.82
CA VAL A 54 7.62 27.12 -1.39
C VAL A 54 8.11 26.21 -0.29
N VAL A 55 7.92 24.90 -0.47
CA VAL A 55 8.43 23.88 0.46
C VAL A 55 9.77 23.38 -0.06
N PHE A 56 10.80 23.40 0.80
CA PHE A 56 12.16 23.00 0.45
C PHE A 56 12.48 21.57 0.87
N ALA A 57 11.95 21.13 2.01
CA ALA A 57 12.19 19.81 2.55
C ALA A 57 11.12 19.40 3.56
N ILE A 58 11.05 18.10 3.83
CA ILE A 58 10.37 17.51 4.98
C ILE A 58 11.42 17.35 6.08
N THR A 59 11.09 17.74 7.31
CA THR A 59 11.99 17.62 8.46
C THR A 59 12.05 16.17 8.98
N GLU A 60 12.97 15.88 9.89
CA GLU A 60 13.04 14.56 10.55
C GLU A 60 11.74 14.26 11.31
N GLU A 61 11.16 15.27 11.97
CA GLU A 61 9.86 15.19 12.64
C GLU A 61 8.73 14.90 11.64
N GLY A 62 8.76 15.54 10.46
CA GLY A 62 7.86 15.25 9.36
C GLY A 62 7.96 13.80 8.88
N HIS A 63 9.17 13.27 8.75
CA HIS A 63 9.40 11.88 8.38
C HIS A 63 8.93 10.89 9.46
N ALA A 64 9.15 11.20 10.74
CA ALA A 64 8.63 10.42 11.87
C ALA A 64 7.09 10.40 11.89
N GLU A 65 6.45 11.55 11.65
CA GLU A 65 4.98 11.64 11.56
C GLU A 65 4.44 10.82 10.38
N ILE A 66 5.09 10.88 9.21
CA ILE A 66 4.73 10.04 8.05
C ILE A 66 4.88 8.55 8.38
N ALA A 67 5.94 8.16 9.09
CA ALA A 67 6.15 6.78 9.50
C ALA A 67 5.06 6.31 10.47
N SER A 68 4.66 7.16 11.42
CA SER A 68 3.54 6.92 12.34
C SER A 68 2.21 6.73 11.59
N LEU A 69 1.89 7.64 10.65
CA LEU A 69 0.67 7.57 9.84
C LEU A 69 0.62 6.35 8.92
N LYS A 70 1.77 5.94 8.38
CA LYS A 70 1.89 4.69 7.62
C LYS A 70 1.80 3.47 8.52
N GLY A 71 2.37 3.54 9.72
CA GLY A 71 2.28 2.50 10.74
C GLY A 71 0.84 2.26 11.17
N ASP A 72 0.05 3.32 11.35
CA ASP A 72 -1.36 3.24 11.76
C ASP A 72 -2.28 2.84 10.60
N ARG A 73 -2.01 3.29 9.35
CA ARG A 73 -2.68 2.72 8.16
C ARG A 73 -2.28 1.26 7.92
N SER A 74 -1.05 0.89 8.26
CA SER A 74 -0.60 -0.49 8.22
C SER A 74 -1.27 -1.27 9.35
N ALA A 75 -1.46 -0.73 10.54
CA ALA A 75 -2.15 -1.35 11.67
C ALA A 75 -3.65 -1.56 11.39
N ALA A 76 -4.32 -0.57 10.81
CA ALA A 76 -5.71 -0.70 10.34
C ALA A 76 -5.86 -1.68 9.14
N SER A 77 -4.75 -2.11 8.54
CA SER A 77 -4.69 -3.18 7.52
C SER A 77 -3.98 -4.45 8.00
N ALA A 78 -3.48 -4.49 9.25
CA ALA A 78 -2.60 -5.54 9.75
C ALA A 78 -3.24 -6.44 10.81
N ASP A 79 -4.47 -6.16 11.23
CA ASP A 79 -5.15 -7.02 12.21
C ASP A 79 -5.69 -8.35 11.63
N GLU A 80 -5.35 -8.71 10.39
CA GLU A 80 -5.71 -10.03 9.83
C GLU A 80 -4.62 -10.76 9.01
N GLN A 81 -3.46 -10.19 8.73
CA GLN A 81 -2.47 -10.84 7.84
C GLN A 81 -1.01 -10.56 8.22
N ASP A 82 -0.57 -11.12 9.35
CA ASP A 82 0.85 -11.43 9.52
C ASP A 82 1.02 -12.84 10.09
N TRP A 83 0.84 -13.84 9.22
CA TRP A 83 1.42 -15.16 9.44
C TRP A 83 2.20 -15.53 8.19
N PRO A 84 3.44 -16.05 8.31
CA PRO A 84 4.13 -16.65 7.19
C PRO A 84 3.29 -17.84 6.73
N VAL A 85 2.51 -17.63 5.67
CA VAL A 85 1.56 -18.64 5.20
C VAL A 85 2.37 -19.77 4.59
N MET A 86 2.61 -20.82 5.39
CA MET A 86 3.04 -22.11 4.86
C MET A 86 2.07 -22.48 3.72
N PRO A 87 2.54 -22.84 2.52
CA PRO A 87 1.66 -23.02 1.35
C PRO A 87 0.46 -23.94 1.60
N LEU A 88 0.62 -24.95 2.46
CA LEU A 88 -0.46 -25.85 2.88
C LEU A 88 -1.51 -25.21 3.80
N ASP A 89 -1.14 -24.21 4.61
CA ASP A 89 -2.11 -23.47 5.42
C ASP A 89 -2.92 -22.52 4.54
N TYR A 90 -2.33 -21.97 3.47
CA TYR A 90 -3.09 -21.23 2.46
C TYR A 90 -4.13 -22.13 1.79
N LEU A 91 -3.73 -23.35 1.42
CA LEU A 91 -4.63 -24.36 0.85
C LEU A 91 -5.82 -24.63 1.78
N ARG A 92 -5.61 -24.71 3.10
CA ARG A 92 -6.69 -24.87 4.10
C ARG A 92 -7.63 -23.69 4.12
N LYS A 93 -7.09 -22.46 4.08
CA LYS A 93 -7.89 -21.23 4.05
C LYS A 93 -8.82 -21.20 2.82
N ILE A 94 -8.28 -21.52 1.65
CA ILE A 94 -9.05 -21.47 0.39
C ILE A 94 -9.89 -22.73 0.14
N GLY A 95 -9.62 -23.85 0.84
CA GLY A 95 -10.25 -25.15 0.60
C GLY A 95 -11.78 -25.15 0.70
N ASN A 96 -12.32 -24.30 1.57
CA ASN A 96 -13.77 -24.13 1.80
C ASN A 96 -14.32 -22.82 1.19
N SER A 97 -13.50 -22.08 0.45
CA SER A 97 -13.94 -20.83 -0.17
C SER A 97 -14.79 -21.07 -1.42
N VAL A 98 -15.62 -20.10 -1.76
CA VAL A 98 -16.39 -20.12 -3.02
C VAL A 98 -15.47 -19.71 -4.16
N PHE A 99 -15.48 -20.51 -5.24
CA PHE A 99 -14.67 -20.24 -6.43
C PHE A 99 -15.51 -19.58 -7.53
N PRO A 100 -14.92 -18.69 -8.36
CA PRO A 100 -13.50 -18.32 -8.41
C PRO A 100 -13.08 -17.34 -7.30
N LEU A 101 -11.91 -17.58 -6.71
CA LEU A 101 -11.33 -16.74 -5.65
C LEU A 101 -10.27 -15.80 -6.24
N ARG A 102 -10.43 -14.49 -6.02
CA ARG A 102 -9.44 -13.48 -6.42
C ARG A 102 -8.47 -13.22 -5.26
N VAL A 103 -7.18 -13.21 -5.58
CA VAL A 103 -6.09 -12.99 -4.63
C VAL A 103 -5.22 -11.84 -5.14
N ASP A 104 -5.27 -10.73 -4.40
CA ASP A 104 -4.51 -9.51 -4.66
C ASP A 104 -3.22 -9.42 -3.83
N ASP A 105 -3.14 -10.21 -2.76
CA ASP A 105 -2.02 -10.17 -1.80
C ASP A 105 -0.77 -10.87 -2.35
N PRO A 106 0.43 -10.24 -2.29
CA PRO A 106 1.67 -10.84 -2.80
C PRO A 106 2.04 -12.17 -2.12
N ALA A 107 1.81 -12.34 -0.82
CA ALA A 107 2.12 -13.60 -0.13
C ALA A 107 1.15 -14.71 -0.57
N GLY A 108 -0.14 -14.40 -0.64
CA GLY A 108 -1.17 -15.29 -1.20
C GLY A 108 -0.90 -15.68 -2.65
N ILE A 109 -0.47 -14.74 -3.50
CA ILE A 109 -0.10 -15.03 -4.91
C ILE A 109 1.07 -16.01 -4.96
N ASN A 110 2.09 -15.85 -4.11
CA ASN A 110 3.23 -16.78 -4.05
C ASN A 110 2.79 -18.17 -3.57
N SER A 111 1.98 -18.26 -2.52
CA SER A 111 1.40 -19.53 -2.06
C SER A 111 0.56 -20.21 -3.13
N VAL A 112 -0.30 -19.47 -3.85
CA VAL A 112 -1.08 -20.01 -4.99
C VAL A 112 -0.15 -20.48 -6.10
N ALA A 113 0.94 -19.77 -6.39
CA ALA A 113 1.90 -20.17 -7.41
C ALA A 113 2.57 -21.52 -7.07
N VAL A 114 2.98 -21.69 -5.80
CA VAL A 114 3.54 -22.95 -5.30
C VAL A 114 2.50 -24.08 -5.34
N LEU A 115 1.27 -23.83 -4.91
CA LEU A 115 0.19 -24.82 -4.92
C LEU A 115 -0.23 -25.22 -6.34
N ASN A 116 -0.23 -24.27 -7.27
CA ASN A 116 -0.53 -24.51 -8.68
C ASN A 116 0.60 -25.32 -9.33
N ALA A 117 1.86 -25.01 -9.03
CA ALA A 117 3.02 -25.81 -9.46
C ALA A 117 3.00 -27.23 -8.88
N ALA A 118 2.48 -27.41 -7.66
CA ALA A 118 2.28 -28.70 -7.02
C ALA A 118 1.02 -29.45 -7.51
N GLY A 119 0.23 -28.86 -8.42
CA GLY A 119 -1.01 -29.46 -8.94
C GLY A 119 -2.15 -29.59 -7.92
N MET A 120 -2.07 -28.87 -6.79
CA MET A 120 -3.08 -28.90 -5.72
C MET A 120 -4.24 -27.93 -5.98
N VAL A 121 -4.02 -26.90 -6.79
CA VAL A 121 -5.03 -25.91 -7.20
C VAL A 121 -4.88 -25.62 -8.67
N GLU A 122 -5.99 -25.24 -9.31
CA GLU A 122 -5.96 -24.65 -10.64
C GLU A 122 -6.15 -23.15 -10.49
N ALA A 123 -5.12 -22.39 -10.82
CA ALA A 123 -5.16 -20.94 -10.75
C ALA A 123 -4.58 -20.29 -12.00
N THR A 124 -5.22 -19.21 -12.43
CA THR A 124 -4.65 -18.28 -13.41
C THR A 124 -3.77 -17.29 -12.65
N LEU A 125 -2.46 -17.44 -12.81
CA LEU A 125 -1.46 -16.56 -12.21
C LEU A 125 -1.18 -15.38 -13.15
N PRO A 126 -0.86 -14.19 -12.61
CA PRO A 126 -0.45 -13.08 -13.44
C PRO A 126 0.89 -13.39 -14.13
N PRO A 127 1.12 -12.90 -15.36
CA PRO A 127 2.30 -13.21 -16.14
C PRO A 127 3.53 -12.40 -15.67
N THR A 128 4.03 -12.61 -14.45
CA THR A 128 5.35 -12.13 -14.02
C THR A 128 5.91 -12.98 -12.86
N CYS A 129 6.41 -14.18 -13.16
CA CYS A 129 7.43 -14.86 -12.33
C CYS A 129 8.70 -15.10 -13.14
N ARG A 130 9.06 -14.15 -14.02
CA ARG A 130 10.43 -14.01 -14.54
C ARG A 130 10.89 -12.60 -14.24
N ALA A 131 12.11 -12.52 -13.72
CA ALA A 131 12.75 -11.33 -13.19
C ALA A 131 12.48 -10.06 -14.00
N ARG A 132 12.19 -8.97 -13.28
CA ARG A 132 12.17 -7.58 -13.77
C ARG A 132 11.23 -7.35 -14.96
N GLN A 133 9.97 -7.04 -14.70
CA GLN A 133 9.24 -6.14 -15.59
C GLN A 133 8.29 -5.23 -14.81
N THR A 134 8.66 -3.97 -14.83
CA THR A 134 7.83 -2.79 -14.61
C THR A 134 6.61 -2.82 -15.53
N GLN A 135 5.45 -3.26 -15.04
CA GLN A 135 4.16 -2.72 -15.46
C GLN A 135 3.05 -3.18 -14.51
N GLN A 136 2.65 -2.23 -13.66
CA GLN A 136 1.42 -2.27 -12.85
C GLN A 136 0.22 -2.41 -13.79
N LYS A 137 -0.47 -3.56 -13.77
CA LYS A 137 -1.94 -3.64 -13.99
C LYS A 137 -2.54 -5.04 -13.84
N PHE A 138 -1.74 -6.11 -13.72
CA PHE A 138 -2.25 -7.46 -13.48
C PHE A 138 -1.47 -8.13 -12.33
N ARG A 139 -1.73 -7.74 -11.09
CA ARG A 139 -1.19 -8.39 -9.88
C ARG A 139 -2.25 -9.22 -9.16
N GLN A 140 -3.08 -9.95 -9.91
CA GLN A 140 -4.16 -10.75 -9.32
C GLN A 140 -4.02 -12.20 -9.75
N ALA A 141 -3.95 -13.11 -8.78
CA ALA A 141 -4.10 -14.53 -9.04
C ALA A 141 -5.58 -14.91 -8.88
N ILE A 142 -6.11 -15.67 -9.83
CA ILE A 142 -7.50 -16.15 -9.79
C ILE A 142 -7.45 -17.66 -9.59
N VAL A 143 -7.88 -18.15 -8.42
CA VAL A 143 -8.04 -19.58 -8.17
C VAL A 143 -9.39 -20.03 -8.70
N LEU A 144 -9.39 -20.96 -9.64
CA LEU A 144 -10.59 -21.48 -10.28
C LEU A 144 -11.18 -22.65 -9.51
N ARG A 145 -10.33 -23.53 -8.98
CA ARG A 145 -10.74 -24.67 -8.14
C ARG A 145 -9.56 -25.28 -7.38
N VAL A 146 -9.88 -25.99 -6.31
CA VAL A 146 -8.94 -26.92 -5.64
C VAL A 146 -9.05 -28.29 -6.29
N THR A 147 -7.92 -28.89 -6.68
CA THR A 147 -7.90 -30.21 -7.33
C THR A 147 -8.17 -31.33 -6.32
N PRO A 148 -8.49 -32.56 -6.77
CA PRO A 148 -8.62 -33.70 -5.86
C PRO A 148 -7.37 -33.95 -5.01
N LEU A 149 -6.18 -33.71 -5.55
CA LEU A 149 -4.91 -33.80 -4.81
C LEU A 149 -4.84 -32.78 -3.66
N GLY A 150 -5.23 -31.53 -3.93
CA GLY A 150 -5.34 -30.51 -2.88
C GLY A 150 -6.35 -30.90 -1.81
N ARG A 151 -7.52 -31.44 -2.20
CA ARG A 151 -8.52 -31.89 -1.22
C ARG A 151 -8.03 -33.02 -0.33
N THR A 152 -7.26 -33.96 -0.85
CA THR A 152 -6.63 -35.02 -0.03
C THR A 152 -5.67 -34.43 1.00
N ALA A 153 -4.88 -33.41 0.62
CA ALA A 153 -3.98 -32.72 1.54
C ALA A 153 -4.72 -31.99 2.69
N LEU A 154 -6.00 -31.66 2.49
CA LEU A 154 -6.86 -31.06 3.53
C LEU A 154 -7.41 -32.08 4.54
N VAL A 155 -7.64 -33.32 4.11
CA VAL A 155 -8.27 -34.37 4.95
C VAL A 155 -7.27 -35.03 5.92
N GLY A 156 -5.97 -34.91 5.66
CA GLY A 156 -4.90 -35.65 6.34
C GLY A 156 -4.68 -35.39 7.84
N ARG A 157 -5.52 -34.61 8.53
CA ARG A 157 -5.42 -34.43 9.99
C ARG A 157 -6.80 -34.36 10.65
N ARG A 158 -7.51 -35.49 10.65
CA ARG A 158 -8.44 -35.80 11.73
C ARG A 158 -7.60 -36.32 12.90
N VAL A 159 -7.44 -35.50 13.93
CA VAL A 159 -7.07 -35.99 15.27
C VAL A 159 -8.30 -36.68 15.84
#